data_AF-A0AAD6RY74-F1
#
_entry.id   AF-A0AAD6RY74-F1
#
_cell.length_a   1.000
_cell.length_b   1.000
_cell.length_c   1.000
_cell.angle_alpha   90.00
_cell.angle_beta   90.00
_cell.angle_gamma   90.00
#
_symmetry.space_group_name_H-M   'P 1'
#
loop_
_entity.id
_entity.type
_entity.pdbx_description
1 polymer ?
#
loop_
_entity_poly.entity_id
_entity_poly.type
_entity_poly.pdbx_seq_one_letter_code
_entity_poly.pdbx_strand_id
1 'polypeptide(L)'
;MDKILGAGEPNARSKSKNAADLADDDEDDANSEVDAQEQTLQLKKKGKAGKAAVKAFEQRDLVALAFAGDNVVRDFEDAKRREIASDAPREVDTTLPGWGSWGGPSTQKSKPKPQFIKKIPGIAPSDQRDKKAAKYQVKDLPYPFTSRAQFERSMERPLGAEWKHTGAFQKGTLPRVVKKMGMVIEPLQKLS
;
A
#
# COMPACT_ATOMS: atom_id res chain seq x y z
N MET A 1 -8.88 67.70 27.75
CA MET A 1 -8.52 66.33 27.32
C MET A 1 -9.60 65.43 27.86
N ASP A 2 -10.24 64.61 27.02
CA ASP A 2 -10.57 63.21 27.32
C ASP A 2 -11.38 62.63 26.14
N LYS A 3 -10.86 61.50 25.64
CA LYS A 3 -11.22 60.89 24.36
C LYS A 3 -12.48 60.05 24.51
N ILE A 4 -13.41 60.27 23.59
CA ILE A 4 -14.45 59.32 23.17
C ILE A 4 -13.75 58.09 22.58
N LEU A 5 -14.15 56.88 22.99
CA LEU A 5 -14.30 55.66 22.17
C LEU A 5 -14.70 54.49 23.10
N GLY A 6 -15.98 54.11 23.07
CA GLY A 6 -16.49 52.90 23.69
C GLY A 6 -17.40 52.18 22.70
N ALA A 7 -16.97 51.01 22.21
CA ALA A 7 -17.82 50.05 21.51
C ALA A 7 -17.18 48.64 21.52
N GLY A 8 -17.78 47.75 22.32
CA GLY A 8 -18.11 46.36 22.02
C GLY A 8 -17.03 45.36 21.57
N GLU A 9 -16.68 44.44 22.46
CA GLU A 9 -16.30 43.04 22.14
C GLU A 9 -17.50 42.10 22.43
N PRO A 10 -17.52 40.81 22.05
CA PRO A 10 -16.94 40.14 20.87
C PRO A 10 -17.98 39.21 20.16
N ASN A 11 -17.92 39.09 18.83
CA ASN A 11 -18.76 38.14 18.08
C ASN A 11 -18.06 36.78 17.92
N ALA A 12 -18.50 35.81 18.73
CA ALA A 12 -18.13 34.41 18.65
C ALA A 12 -18.70 33.74 17.40
N ARG A 13 -17.85 33.45 16.40
CA ARG A 13 -18.20 32.56 15.30
C ARG A 13 -17.60 31.17 15.54
N SER A 14 -18.48 30.27 15.95
CA SER A 14 -18.27 28.84 16.08
C SER A 14 -17.77 28.22 14.77
N LYS A 15 -16.59 27.59 14.81
CA LYS A 15 -16.15 26.63 13.78
C LYS A 15 -16.59 25.24 14.25
N SER A 16 -17.71 24.75 13.73
CA SER A 16 -18.05 23.34 13.81
C SER A 16 -17.09 22.55 12.92
N LYS A 17 -16.17 21.81 13.55
CA LYS A 17 -15.43 20.74 12.89
C LYS A 17 -16.27 19.48 13.01
N ASN A 18 -16.98 19.11 11.95
CA ASN A 18 -17.48 17.74 11.82
C ASN A 18 -16.28 16.89 11.37
N ALA A 19 -15.60 16.31 12.35
CA ALA A 19 -14.87 15.07 12.17
C ALA A 19 -15.93 13.96 12.22
N ALA A 20 -16.25 13.40 11.06
CA ALA A 20 -17.01 12.16 10.97
C ALA A 20 -16.07 11.11 10.38
N ASP A 21 -15.86 10.08 11.17
CA ASP A 21 -15.18 8.83 10.88
C ASP A 21 -15.38 8.36 9.43
N LEU A 22 -14.28 8.27 8.70
CA LEU A 22 -14.08 7.24 7.69
C LEU A 22 -12.94 6.37 8.22
N ALA A 23 -13.29 5.45 9.11
CA ALA A 23 -12.51 4.24 9.30
C ALA A 23 -12.66 3.42 8.01
N ASP A 24 -11.83 3.75 7.02
CA ASP A 24 -11.57 2.86 5.89
C ASP A 24 -10.53 1.87 6.42
N ASP A 25 -11.00 0.67 6.69
CA ASP A 25 -10.24 -0.50 7.08
C ASP A 25 -9.39 -0.94 5.87
N ASP A 26 -8.34 -0.16 5.57
CA ASP A 26 -7.29 -0.51 4.60
C ASP A 26 -6.32 -1.51 5.25
N GLU A 27 -6.83 -2.68 5.66
CA GLU A 27 -6.00 -3.88 5.61
C GLU A 27 -5.92 -4.33 4.14
N ASP A 28 -4.77 -4.86 3.72
CA ASP A 28 -4.49 -5.52 2.44
C ASP A 28 -3.89 -4.70 1.27
N ASP A 29 -2.58 -4.43 1.34
CA ASP A 29 -1.71 -4.30 0.15
C ASP A 29 -0.67 -5.45 0.05
N ALA A 30 -0.74 -6.44 0.94
CA ALA A 30 0.10 -7.65 0.87
C ALA A 30 -0.64 -8.88 0.31
N ASN A 31 -1.97 -8.82 0.20
CA ASN A 31 -2.84 -9.93 -0.17
C ASN A 31 -3.50 -9.80 -1.55
N SER A 32 -3.21 -8.75 -2.32
CA SER A 32 -3.77 -8.50 -3.65
C SER A 32 -3.75 -9.71 -4.61
N GLU A 33 -2.71 -10.55 -4.53
CA GLU A 33 -2.64 -11.78 -5.33
C GLU A 33 -3.53 -12.91 -4.78
N VAL A 34 -3.63 -13.09 -3.45
CA VAL A 34 -4.52 -14.10 -2.85
C VAL A 34 -5.99 -13.68 -2.94
N ASP A 35 -6.30 -12.41 -2.75
CA ASP A 35 -7.65 -11.86 -2.88
C ASP A 35 -8.13 -11.87 -4.34
N ALA A 36 -7.25 -11.53 -5.30
CA ALA A 36 -7.56 -11.69 -6.70
C ALA A 36 -7.81 -13.16 -7.06
N GLN A 37 -7.06 -14.09 -6.46
CA GLN A 37 -7.24 -15.53 -6.67
C GLN A 37 -8.56 -16.03 -6.04
N GLU A 38 -8.94 -15.56 -4.85
CA GLU A 38 -10.22 -15.87 -4.19
C GLU A 38 -11.43 -15.27 -4.91
N GLN A 39 -11.33 -14.03 -5.39
CA GLN A 39 -12.38 -13.44 -6.22
C GLN A 39 -12.53 -14.21 -7.54
N THR A 40 -11.43 -14.65 -8.17
CA THR A 40 -11.51 -15.50 -9.37
C THR A 40 -12.09 -16.89 -9.09
N LEU A 41 -11.92 -17.43 -7.89
CA LEU A 41 -12.55 -18.67 -7.40
C LEU A 41 -14.07 -18.50 -7.28
N GLN A 42 -14.51 -17.41 -6.66
CA GLN A 42 -15.93 -17.10 -6.45
C GLN A 42 -16.67 -16.82 -7.77
N LEU A 43 -16.04 -16.10 -8.71
CA LEU A 43 -16.57 -15.83 -10.05
C LEU A 43 -16.70 -17.10 -10.91
N LYS A 44 -15.83 -18.10 -10.73
CA LYS A 44 -15.82 -19.36 -11.50
C LYS A 44 -16.81 -20.41 -11.02
N LYS A 45 -17.32 -20.32 -9.78
CA LYS A 45 -18.42 -21.16 -9.27
C LYS A 45 -19.72 -20.98 -10.07
N LYS A 46 -19.81 -19.94 -10.91
CA LYS A 46 -20.96 -19.59 -11.77
C LYS A 46 -20.77 -19.83 -13.27
N GLY A 47 -19.64 -20.35 -13.77
CA GLY A 47 -19.46 -20.55 -15.21
C GLY A 47 -18.16 -21.22 -15.66
N LYS A 48 -18.33 -22.26 -16.48
CA LYS A 48 -17.36 -23.10 -17.22
C LYS A 48 -15.93 -22.54 -17.36
N ALA A 49 -14.97 -23.13 -16.64
CA ALA A 49 -13.54 -22.79 -16.72
C ALA A 49 -12.73 -23.89 -17.45
N GLY A 50 -11.76 -23.48 -18.28
CA GLY A 50 -10.87 -24.38 -19.04
C GLY A 50 -9.78 -25.06 -18.18
N LYS A 51 -9.17 -26.10 -18.75
CA LYS A 51 -8.25 -27.06 -18.09
C LYS A 51 -7.08 -26.47 -17.29
N ALA A 52 -6.61 -25.26 -17.58
CA ALA A 52 -5.51 -24.61 -16.85
C ALA A 52 -5.93 -24.05 -15.48
N ALA A 53 -7.18 -23.58 -15.35
CA ALA A 53 -7.70 -23.07 -14.09
C ALA A 53 -7.95 -24.22 -13.09
N VAL A 54 -8.39 -25.38 -13.59
CA VAL A 54 -8.62 -26.58 -12.78
C VAL A 54 -7.33 -27.04 -12.08
N LYS A 55 -6.20 -27.03 -12.79
CA LYS A 55 -4.88 -27.38 -12.20
C LYS A 55 -4.44 -26.44 -11.07
N ALA A 56 -4.76 -25.15 -11.15
CA ALA A 56 -4.40 -24.19 -10.10
C ALA A 56 -5.25 -24.34 -8.84
N PHE A 57 -6.49 -24.84 -8.97
CA PHE A 57 -7.35 -25.17 -7.82
C PHE A 57 -6.92 -26.50 -7.20
N GLU A 58 -6.63 -27.51 -8.03
CA GLU A 58 -6.03 -28.76 -7.57
C GLU A 58 -4.72 -28.51 -6.79
N GLN A 59 -3.84 -27.63 -7.28
CA GLN A 59 -2.59 -27.35 -6.58
C GLN A 59 -2.78 -26.65 -5.22
N ARG A 60 -3.73 -25.72 -5.09
CA ARG A 60 -4.02 -25.08 -3.80
C ARG A 60 -4.63 -26.07 -2.81
N ASP A 61 -5.56 -26.90 -3.27
CA ASP A 61 -6.18 -27.93 -2.44
C ASP A 61 -5.16 -28.98 -2.01
N LEU A 62 -4.21 -29.33 -2.88
CA LEU A 62 -3.10 -30.23 -2.55
C LEU A 62 -2.14 -29.62 -1.53
N VAL A 63 -1.81 -28.33 -1.65
CA VAL A 63 -0.96 -27.61 -0.68
C VAL A 63 -1.67 -27.49 0.66
N ALA A 64 -2.95 -27.10 0.66
CA ALA A 64 -3.76 -27.03 1.87
C ALA A 64 -3.85 -28.39 2.56
N LEU A 65 -3.99 -29.48 1.81
CA LEU A 65 -4.03 -30.84 2.34
C LEU A 65 -2.65 -31.32 2.84
N ALA A 66 -1.57 -30.97 2.14
CA ALA A 66 -0.20 -31.30 2.55
C ALA A 66 0.21 -30.62 3.87
N PHE A 67 -0.33 -29.42 4.15
CA PHE A 67 -0.05 -28.64 5.36
C PHE A 67 -1.23 -28.56 6.34
N ALA A 68 -2.32 -29.34 6.16
CA ALA A 68 -3.54 -29.28 6.98
C ALA A 68 -3.34 -29.60 8.47
N GLY A 69 -2.19 -30.20 8.83
CA GLY A 69 -1.83 -30.53 10.21
C GLY A 69 -0.58 -29.82 10.73
N ASP A 70 0.04 -28.97 9.91
CA ASP A 70 1.22 -28.19 10.29
C ASP A 70 0.81 -26.73 10.42
N ASN A 71 1.09 -26.09 11.56
CA ASN A 71 0.62 -24.73 11.87
C ASN A 71 1.43 -23.65 11.12
N VAL A 72 1.69 -23.87 9.83
CA VAL A 72 2.62 -23.09 8.99
C VAL A 72 2.28 -21.61 8.94
N VAL A 73 0.99 -21.26 8.94
CA VAL A 73 0.54 -19.86 8.91
C VAL A 73 0.89 -19.16 10.22
N ARG A 74 0.57 -19.78 11.37
CA ARG A 74 0.86 -19.22 12.68
C ARG A 74 2.37 -19.08 12.91
N ASP A 75 3.12 -20.11 12.56
CA ASP A 75 4.57 -20.11 12.75
C ASP A 75 5.25 -19.06 11.84
N PHE A 76 4.71 -18.84 10.64
CA PHE A 76 5.14 -17.77 9.73
C PHE A 76 4.80 -16.37 10.28
N GLU A 77 3.58 -16.16 10.78
CA GLU A 77 3.19 -14.89 11.41
C GLU A 77 4.05 -14.58 12.63
N ASP A 78 4.33 -15.57 13.47
CA ASP A 78 5.18 -15.42 14.65
C ASP A 78 6.63 -15.14 14.26
N ALA A 79 7.16 -15.80 13.22
CA ALA A 79 8.49 -15.50 12.68
C ALA A 79 8.56 -14.07 12.13
N LYS A 80 7.56 -13.66 11.33
CA LYS A 80 7.44 -12.29 10.79
C LYS A 80 7.37 -11.25 11.90
N ARG A 81 6.58 -11.50 12.95
CA ARG A 81 6.48 -10.62 14.12
C ARG A 81 7.80 -10.51 14.88
N ARG A 82 8.55 -11.61 15.02
CA ARG A 82 9.88 -11.61 15.64
C ARG A 82 10.87 -10.75 14.85
N GLU A 83 10.85 -10.87 13.52
CA GLU A 83 11.73 -10.10 12.63
C GLU A 83 11.39 -8.59 12.66
N ILE A 84 10.10 -8.24 12.58
CA ILE A 84 9.66 -6.85 12.70
C ILE A 84 10.06 -6.29 14.07
N ALA A 85 9.94 -7.08 15.14
CA ALA A 85 10.35 -6.67 16.48
C ALA A 85 11.88 -6.55 16.65
N SER A 86 12.70 -7.29 15.88
CA SER A 86 14.15 -7.09 15.82
C SER A 86 14.55 -5.83 15.07
N ASP A 87 13.85 -5.52 13.99
CA ASP A 87 14.10 -4.34 13.16
C ASP A 87 13.48 -3.06 13.73
N ALA A 88 12.55 -3.18 14.66
CA ALA A 88 11.93 -2.06 15.37
C ALA A 88 12.99 -1.23 16.13
N PRO A 89 12.80 0.10 16.23
CA PRO A 89 13.71 0.95 16.98
C PRO A 89 13.72 0.56 18.46
N ARG A 90 14.91 0.25 18.99
CA ARG A 90 15.11 -0.17 20.39
C ARG A 90 15.91 0.88 21.15
N GLU A 91 15.47 1.18 22.36
CA GLU A 91 16.21 2.00 23.31
C GLU A 91 17.03 1.08 24.22
N VAL A 92 18.36 1.09 24.07
CA VAL A 92 19.28 0.29 24.90
C VAL A 92 19.92 1.21 25.93
N ASP A 93 19.65 0.95 27.21
CA ASP A 93 20.34 1.63 28.30
C ASP A 93 21.73 1.01 28.51
N THR A 94 22.77 1.83 28.36
CA THR A 94 24.18 1.44 28.54
C THR A 94 24.73 1.86 29.91
N THR A 95 23.87 2.19 30.89
CA THR A 95 24.30 2.46 32.26
C THR A 95 25.01 1.26 32.87
N LEU A 96 26.27 1.45 33.30
CA LEU A 96 26.95 0.43 34.10
C LEU A 96 26.39 0.44 35.52
N PRO A 97 26.05 -0.73 36.11
CA PRO A 97 25.65 -0.81 37.50
C PRO A 97 26.84 -0.38 38.38
N GLY A 98 26.64 0.69 39.17
CA GLY A 98 27.67 1.16 40.11
C GLY A 98 27.82 0.24 41.32
N TRP A 99 28.83 0.51 42.15
CA TRP A 99 29.12 -0.21 43.41
C TRP A 99 27.90 -0.36 44.33
N GLY A 100 26.99 0.62 44.33
CA GLY A 100 25.75 0.58 45.12
C GLY A 100 24.62 -0.31 44.58
N SER A 101 24.76 -0.92 43.40
CA SER A 101 23.75 -1.80 42.79
C SER A 101 23.76 -3.24 43.36
N TRP A 102 24.80 -3.59 44.13
CA TRP A 102 24.98 -4.94 44.67
C TRP A 102 24.40 -5.11 46.09
N GLY A 103 24.00 -4.01 46.73
CA GLY A 103 23.16 -4.05 47.92
C GLY A 103 21.80 -4.64 47.53
N GLY A 104 21.37 -5.71 48.19
CA GLY A 104 20.22 -6.53 47.81
C GLY A 104 18.86 -5.79 47.64
N PRO A 105 17.75 -6.54 47.52
CA PRO A 105 16.46 -6.01 47.08
C PRO A 105 15.83 -4.85 47.89
N SER A 106 16.42 -4.45 49.02
CA SER A 106 15.99 -3.29 49.83
C SER A 106 16.61 -1.94 49.41
N THR A 107 17.55 -1.92 48.46
CA THR A 107 18.26 -0.69 48.07
C THR A 107 17.53 0.05 46.94
N GLN A 108 17.35 1.36 47.08
CA GLN A 108 16.64 2.20 46.10
C GLN A 108 17.41 2.22 44.77
N LYS A 109 16.78 1.71 43.70
CA LYS A 109 17.34 1.76 42.35
C LYS A 109 17.38 3.22 41.88
N SER A 110 18.55 3.69 41.47
CA SER A 110 18.70 5.03 40.88
C SER A 110 17.87 5.13 39.59
N LYS A 111 17.23 6.28 39.37
CA LYS A 111 16.53 6.56 38.11
C LYS A 111 17.52 6.45 36.93
N PRO A 112 17.09 5.87 35.79
CA PRO A 112 17.93 5.78 34.61
C PRO A 112 18.27 7.18 34.11
N LYS A 113 19.54 7.40 33.82
CA LYS A 113 20.05 8.70 33.36
C LYS A 113 19.92 8.74 31.83
N PRO A 114 19.25 9.76 31.24
CA PRO A 114 18.96 9.79 29.81
C PRO A 114 20.21 9.87 28.92
N GLN A 115 21.36 10.26 29.48
CA GLN A 115 22.64 10.35 28.78
C GLN A 115 23.20 8.99 28.34
N PHE A 116 22.77 7.90 28.96
CA PHE A 116 23.27 6.55 28.67
C PHE A 116 22.28 5.71 27.85
N ILE A 117 21.10 6.26 27.52
CA ILE A 117 20.09 5.61 26.69
C ILE A 117 20.44 5.87 25.22
N LYS A 118 20.86 4.83 24.51
CA LYS A 118 21.14 4.88 23.08
C LYS A 118 19.91 4.38 22.31
N LYS A 119 19.39 5.21 21.40
CA LYS A 119 18.33 4.80 20.48
C LYS A 119 18.98 4.19 19.24
N ILE A 120 18.71 2.91 18.99
CA ILE A 120 19.15 2.25 17.76
C ILE A 120 18.11 2.57 16.68
N PRO A 121 18.49 3.20 15.56
CA PRO A 121 17.55 3.49 14.49
C PRO A 121 17.08 2.17 13.87
N GLY A 122 15.79 1.92 13.97
CA GLY A 122 15.11 0.79 13.34
C GLY A 122 14.21 1.24 12.20
N ILE A 123 13.64 0.28 11.48
CA ILE A 123 12.67 0.53 10.41
C ILE A 123 11.28 0.44 11.05
N ALA A 124 10.69 1.60 11.35
CA ALA A 124 9.29 1.66 11.73
C ALA A 124 8.46 1.96 10.47
N PRO A 125 7.47 1.13 10.11
CA PRO A 125 6.53 1.50 9.07
C PRO A 125 5.80 2.75 9.54
N SER A 126 5.89 3.83 8.75
CA SER A 126 5.16 5.05 9.01
C SER A 126 3.83 5.01 8.28
N ASP A 127 2.71 4.97 9.00
CA ASP A 127 1.36 4.92 8.40
C ASP A 127 0.91 6.28 7.81
N GLN A 128 1.81 7.27 7.76
CA GLN A 128 1.49 8.61 7.26
C GLN A 128 1.57 8.67 5.74
N ARG A 129 0.43 8.92 5.08
CA ARG A 129 0.37 9.13 3.63
C ARG A 129 1.06 10.44 3.22
N ASP A 130 1.91 10.35 2.20
CA ASP A 130 2.63 11.49 1.64
C ASP A 130 1.71 12.43 0.84
N LYS A 131 1.33 13.57 1.45
CA LYS A 131 0.48 14.61 0.81
C LYS A 131 1.08 15.18 -0.49
N LYS A 132 2.40 15.12 -0.65
CA LYS A 132 3.10 15.57 -1.87
C LYS A 132 3.00 14.52 -2.98
N ALA A 133 3.10 13.24 -2.64
CA ALA A 133 3.03 12.13 -3.58
C ALA A 133 1.60 11.90 -4.09
N ALA A 134 0.59 12.19 -3.25
CA ALA A 134 -0.83 12.08 -3.60
C ALA A 134 -1.24 12.88 -4.86
N LYS A 135 -0.43 13.86 -5.30
CA LYS A 135 -0.67 14.63 -6.54
C LYS A 135 -0.43 13.81 -7.81
N TYR A 136 0.44 12.81 -7.74
CA TYR A 136 0.83 11.96 -8.86
C TYR A 136 0.05 10.64 -8.89
N GLN A 137 -0.78 10.40 -7.88
CA GLN A 137 -1.70 9.28 -7.84
C GLN A 137 -3.02 9.66 -8.51
N VAL A 138 -3.67 8.66 -9.09
CA VAL A 138 -4.97 8.82 -9.75
C VAL A 138 -6.05 8.85 -8.69
N LYS A 139 -6.87 9.91 -8.68
CA LYS A 139 -7.95 10.09 -7.69
C LYS A 139 -9.13 9.16 -7.96
N ASP A 140 -9.60 9.15 -9.20
CA ASP A 140 -10.76 8.38 -9.64
C ASP A 140 -10.39 7.53 -10.87
N LEU A 141 -11.02 6.38 -11.00
CA LEU A 141 -10.76 5.45 -12.10
C LEU A 141 -11.18 6.06 -13.45
N PRO A 142 -10.29 6.15 -14.46
CA PRO A 142 -10.67 6.68 -15.75
C PRO A 142 -11.52 5.69 -16.55
N TYR A 143 -12.53 6.20 -17.26
CA TYR A 143 -13.26 5.44 -18.27
C TYR A 143 -12.29 4.98 -19.38
N PRO A 144 -12.34 3.73 -19.89
CA PRO A 144 -13.38 2.71 -19.79
C PRO A 144 -13.11 1.61 -18.74
N PHE A 145 -12.20 1.82 -17.79
CA PHE A 145 -11.84 0.78 -16.83
C PHE A 145 -12.93 0.62 -15.76
N THR A 146 -13.14 -0.62 -15.32
CA THR A 146 -14.14 -0.95 -14.28
C THR A 146 -13.52 -1.34 -12.94
N SER A 147 -12.21 -1.58 -12.91
CA SER A 147 -11.45 -1.93 -11.70
C SER A 147 -10.11 -1.21 -11.68
N ARG A 148 -9.66 -0.81 -10.47
CA ARG A 148 -8.34 -0.21 -10.23
C ARG A 148 -7.21 -1.14 -10.68
N ALA A 149 -7.30 -2.42 -10.35
CA ALA A 149 -6.32 -3.42 -10.76
C ALA A 149 -6.20 -3.54 -12.29
N GLN A 150 -7.31 -3.39 -13.03
CA GLN A 150 -7.30 -3.39 -14.49
C GLN A 150 -6.52 -2.19 -15.05
N PHE A 151 -6.74 -1.02 -14.47
CA PHE A 151 -6.08 0.21 -14.86
C PHE A 151 -4.58 0.17 -14.54
N GLU A 152 -4.20 -0.22 -13.32
CA GLU A 152 -2.81 -0.33 -12.90
C GLU A 152 -2.04 -1.33 -13.77
N ARG A 153 -2.62 -2.51 -14.04
CA ARG A 153 -2.02 -3.49 -14.97
C ARG A 153 -1.82 -2.95 -16.39
N SER A 154 -2.69 -2.04 -16.83
CA SER A 154 -2.53 -1.41 -18.15
C SER A 154 -1.39 -0.39 -18.19
N MET A 155 -1.14 0.29 -17.07
CA MET A 155 -0.12 1.34 -16.91
C MET A 155 1.23 0.80 -16.43
N GLU A 156 1.27 -0.43 -15.91
CA GLU A 156 2.45 -1.09 -15.33
C GLU A 156 3.66 -1.13 -16.28
N ARG A 157 3.42 -1.24 -17.59
CA ARG A 157 4.49 -1.41 -18.59
C ARG A 157 4.93 -0.06 -19.16
N PRO A 158 6.21 0.33 -19.02
CA PRO A 158 6.71 1.59 -19.56
C PRO A 158 6.64 1.61 -21.10
N LEU A 159 6.39 2.78 -21.68
CA LEU A 159 6.30 2.97 -23.14
C LEU A 159 7.60 3.51 -23.77
N GLY A 160 8.58 3.92 -22.97
CA GLY A 160 9.84 4.52 -23.46
C GLY A 160 10.71 3.55 -24.28
N ALA A 161 11.51 4.12 -25.18
CA ALA A 161 12.44 3.37 -26.03
C ALA A 161 13.62 2.79 -25.24
N GLU A 162 13.87 3.32 -24.04
CA GLU A 162 14.90 2.86 -23.11
C GLU A 162 14.50 1.53 -22.45
N TRP A 163 13.19 1.29 -22.32
CA TRP A 163 12.63 0.12 -21.62
C TRP A 163 12.14 -0.98 -22.57
N LYS A 164 12.03 -0.68 -23.86
CA LYS A 164 11.52 -1.58 -24.90
C LYS A 164 12.49 -1.63 -26.07
N HIS A 165 12.71 -2.82 -26.63
CA HIS A 165 13.46 -2.92 -27.88
C HIS A 165 12.75 -2.16 -29.02
N THR A 166 13.52 -1.68 -29.99
CA THR A 166 13.06 -0.78 -31.06
C THR A 166 11.77 -1.24 -31.75
N GLY A 167 11.68 -2.53 -32.09
CA GLY A 167 10.47 -3.08 -32.73
C GLY A 167 9.21 -3.07 -31.86
N ALA A 168 9.32 -3.30 -30.54
CA ALA A 168 8.18 -3.22 -29.63
C ALA A 168 7.79 -1.77 -29.35
N PHE A 169 8.77 -0.87 -29.26
CA PHE A 169 8.53 0.56 -29.15
C PHE A 169 7.74 1.10 -30.35
N GLN A 170 8.20 0.81 -31.57
CA GLN A 170 7.51 1.20 -32.80
C GLN A 170 6.08 0.62 -32.84
N LYS A 171 5.91 -0.67 -32.53
CA LYS A 171 4.59 -1.31 -32.50
C LYS A 171 3.65 -0.71 -31.44
N GLY A 172 4.18 -0.36 -30.27
CA GLY A 172 3.40 0.18 -29.16
C GLY A 172 3.03 1.65 -29.28
N THR A 173 3.75 2.42 -30.10
CA THR A 173 3.52 3.86 -30.31
C THR A 173 2.80 4.19 -31.61
N LEU A 174 2.58 3.21 -32.49
CA LEU A 174 1.79 3.38 -33.71
C LEU A 174 0.35 3.79 -33.38
N PRO A 175 -0.15 4.92 -33.92
CA PRO A 175 -1.51 5.35 -33.67
C PRO A 175 -2.50 4.40 -34.36
N ARG A 176 -3.72 4.31 -33.80
CA ARG A 176 -4.78 3.47 -34.37
C ARG A 176 -5.15 3.83 -35.81
N VAL A 177 -5.06 5.10 -36.18
CA VAL A 177 -5.41 5.60 -37.50
C VAL A 177 -4.21 6.33 -38.09
N VAL A 178 -3.71 5.80 -39.21
CA VAL A 178 -2.63 6.41 -40.00
C VAL A 178 -3.21 6.79 -41.35
N LYS A 179 -3.04 8.06 -41.75
CA LYS A 179 -3.50 8.61 -43.04
C LYS A 179 -2.31 9.15 -43.82
N LYS A 180 -2.32 8.93 -45.13
CA LYS A 180 -1.29 9.47 -46.04
C LYS A 180 -1.65 10.91 -46.39
N MET A 181 -0.66 11.80 -46.34
CA MET A 181 -0.83 13.18 -46.76
C MET A 181 -1.00 13.28 -48.28
N GLY A 182 -1.85 14.19 -48.74
CA GLY A 182 -2.04 14.45 -50.17
C GLY A 182 -2.94 13.47 -50.94
N MET A 183 -3.49 12.45 -50.28
CA MET A 183 -4.45 11.53 -50.90
C MET A 183 -5.86 11.74 -50.33
N VAL A 184 -6.86 11.79 -51.22
CA VAL A 184 -8.28 11.82 -50.84
C VAL A 184 -8.65 10.45 -50.25
N ILE A 185 -9.38 10.45 -49.13
CA ILE A 185 -9.85 9.22 -48.48
C ILE A 185 -11.19 8.85 -49.09
N GLU A 186 -11.20 7.80 -49.91
CA GLU A 186 -12.43 7.25 -50.47
C GLU A 186 -13.24 6.51 -49.41
N PRO A 187 -14.58 6.54 -49.49
CA PRO A 187 -15.44 5.79 -48.58
C PRO A 187 -15.25 4.28 -48.77
N LEU A 188 -15.46 3.52 -47.70
CA LEU A 188 -15.40 2.06 -47.76
C LEU A 188 -16.51 1.52 -48.65
N GLN A 189 -16.14 0.78 -49.70
CA GLN A 189 -17.09 0.03 -50.51
C GLN A 189 -17.38 -1.31 -49.84
N LYS A 190 -18.66 -1.69 -49.79
CA LYS A 190 -19.07 -3.00 -49.27
C LYS A 190 -18.68 -4.07 -50.30
N LEU A 191 -18.04 -5.15 -49.85
CA LEU A 191 -17.85 -6.35 -50.68
C LEU A 191 -19.22 -6.93 -51.02
N SER A 192 -19.57 -6.90 -52.32
CA SER A 192 -20.74 -7.54 -52.91
C SER A 192 -20.49 -9.01 -53.17
#